data_AF-A0A0G4MUC5-F1
#
_entry.id   AF-A0A0G4MUC5-F1
#
_cell.length_a   1.000
_cell.length_b   1.000
_cell.length_c   1.000
_cell.angle_alpha   90.00
_cell.angle_beta   90.00
_cell.angle_gamma   90.00
#
_symmetry.space_group_name_H-M   'P 1'
#
loop_
_entity.id
_entity.type
_entity.pdbx_description
1 polymer ?
#
loop_
_entity_poly.entity_id
_entity_poly.type
_entity_poly.pdbx_seq_one_letter_code
_entity_poly.pdbx_strand_id
1 'polypeptide(L)'
;MRWGQLMSVSRHQAEPKTRATAQDNNMRRRLVRTNLGRHAHEDSMPDWLAALLRTKGEIKTEGGFCGYRNIQMLISYIIATGFEGQEHFQGRLPTIFEIQDFIENAWDRGINVQGRVETGGIRGTRKYIGTAEAQALSALPKPSQTRKLASRRLAF
;
A
#
# COMPACT_ATOMS: atom_id res chain seq x y z
N MET A 1 -4.48 -21.32 -7.59
CA MET A 1 -5.57 -20.38 -7.95
C MET A 1 -4.94 -19.09 -8.44
N ARG A 2 -5.42 -18.52 -9.55
CA ARG A 2 -4.69 -17.57 -10.41
C ARG A 2 -5.16 -16.14 -10.14
N TRP A 3 -4.23 -15.24 -9.81
CA TRP A 3 -4.44 -13.84 -9.44
C TRP A 3 -5.18 -12.97 -10.48
N GLY A 4 -5.33 -13.42 -11.72
CA GLY A 4 -5.99 -12.68 -12.81
C GLY A 4 -7.50 -12.43 -12.63
N GLN A 5 -8.15 -13.10 -11.68
CA GLN A 5 -9.61 -12.99 -11.51
C GLN A 5 -10.04 -11.84 -10.58
N LEU A 6 -9.12 -11.26 -9.80
CA LEU A 6 -9.42 -10.19 -8.86
C LEU A 6 -9.31 -8.78 -9.46
N MET A 7 -8.75 -8.66 -10.68
CA MET A 7 -8.53 -7.38 -11.37
C MET A 7 -9.10 -7.35 -12.80
N SER A 8 -9.91 -8.34 -13.19
CA SER A 8 -10.63 -8.30 -14.46
C SER A 8 -11.84 -7.37 -14.35
N VAL A 9 -11.62 -6.08 -14.59
CA VAL A 9 -12.72 -5.16 -14.90
C VAL A 9 -13.26 -5.52 -16.28
N SER A 10 -14.20 -6.46 -16.33
CA SER A 10 -15.06 -6.64 -17.49
C SER A 10 -15.89 -5.38 -17.64
N ARG A 11 -15.60 -4.63 -18.70
CA ARG A 11 -16.34 -3.46 -19.14
C ARG A 11 -17.68 -3.94 -19.72
N HIS A 12 -18.62 -4.30 -18.86
CA HIS A 12 -20.01 -4.54 -19.25
C HIS A 12 -20.84 -3.27 -19.05
N GLN A 13 -21.57 -2.95 -20.12
CA GLN A 13 -22.43 -1.80 -20.30
C GLN A 13 -23.43 -1.62 -19.16
N ALA A 14 -23.71 -0.35 -18.86
CA ALA A 14 -24.71 0.07 -17.90
C ALA A 14 -26.13 -0.25 -18.42
N GLU A 15 -26.93 -0.87 -17.55
CA GLU A 15 -28.40 -0.95 -17.64
C GLU A 15 -28.97 -0.54 -16.26
N PRO A 16 -30.06 0.25 -16.20
CA PRO A 16 -30.51 0.89 -14.98
C PRO A 16 -31.38 -0.06 -14.15
N LYS A 17 -31.04 -0.28 -12.87
CA LYS A 17 -31.93 -0.95 -11.90
C LYS A 17 -32.29 -0.04 -10.73
N THR A 18 -33.53 0.43 -10.85
CA THR A 18 -34.36 1.13 -9.87
C THR A 18 -34.54 0.32 -8.58
N ARG A 19 -34.64 1.03 -7.44
CA ARG A 19 -35.17 0.61 -6.11
C ARG A 19 -34.29 -0.19 -5.13
N ALA A 20 -33.09 0.28 -4.79
CA ALA A 20 -32.38 -0.18 -3.57
C ALA A 20 -31.58 0.92 -2.82
N THR A 21 -31.94 2.20 -2.96
CA THR A 21 -31.07 3.32 -2.51
C THR A 21 -31.40 3.93 -1.13
N ALA A 22 -32.38 3.42 -0.38
CA ALA A 22 -32.74 4.04 0.90
C ALA A 22 -32.05 3.40 2.13
N GLN A 23 -31.94 2.07 2.18
CA GLN A 23 -31.45 1.36 3.37
C GLN A 23 -29.91 1.33 3.48
N ASP A 24 -29.20 1.12 2.36
CA ASP A 24 -27.73 1.10 2.31
C ASP A 24 -27.11 2.45 2.70
N ASN A 25 -27.75 3.55 2.26
CA ASN A 25 -27.36 4.91 2.62
C ASN A 25 -27.54 5.24 4.11
N ASN A 26 -28.44 4.55 4.81
CA ASN A 26 -28.64 4.76 6.25
C ASN A 26 -27.55 4.01 7.05
N MET A 27 -27.21 2.78 6.65
CA MET A 27 -26.15 2.00 7.30
C MET A 27 -24.76 2.65 7.13
N ARG A 28 -24.46 3.18 5.93
CA ARG A 28 -23.23 3.95 5.66
C ARG A 28 -23.12 5.26 6.47
N ARG A 29 -24.23 5.98 6.66
CA ARG A 29 -24.25 7.20 7.49
C ARG A 29 -24.06 6.90 8.98
N ARG A 30 -24.55 5.74 9.44
CA ARG A 30 -24.48 5.33 10.85
C ARG A 30 -23.09 4.86 11.25
N LEU A 31 -22.36 4.18 10.36
CA LEU A 31 -21.00 3.69 10.63
C LEU A 31 -19.93 4.80 10.62
N VAL A 32 -20.21 5.93 9.95
CA VAL A 32 -19.29 7.08 9.88
C VAL A 32 -19.42 7.99 11.11
N ARG A 33 -20.60 8.19 11.70
CA ARG A 33 -20.78 9.25 12.72
C ARG A 33 -20.43 8.88 14.16
N THR A 34 -20.38 7.61 14.53
CA THR A 34 -20.31 7.23 15.96
C THR A 34 -18.90 7.07 16.54
N ASN A 35 -17.83 7.13 15.73
CA ASN A 35 -16.44 6.94 16.21
C ASN A 35 -15.44 8.02 15.75
N LEU A 36 -15.93 9.12 15.18
CA LEU A 36 -15.08 10.04 14.41
C LEU A 36 -14.47 11.17 15.28
N GLY A 37 -14.65 11.10 16.60
CA GLY A 37 -14.09 12.02 17.60
C GLY A 37 -14.82 13.37 17.67
N ARG A 38 -14.52 14.17 18.71
CA ARG A 38 -15.12 15.50 18.94
C ARG A 38 -14.96 16.47 17.75
N HIS A 39 -13.95 16.22 16.91
CA HIS A 39 -13.55 17.07 15.78
C HIS A 39 -13.95 16.52 14.40
N ALA A 40 -14.80 15.49 14.36
CA ALA A 40 -15.28 14.85 13.13
C ALA A 40 -15.95 15.77 12.10
N HIS A 41 -16.48 16.90 12.56
CA HIS A 41 -17.33 17.81 11.78
C HIS A 41 -16.59 19.08 11.34
N GLU A 42 -15.31 19.23 11.67
CA GLU A 42 -14.55 20.40 11.22
C GLU A 42 -14.05 20.21 9.78
N ASP A 43 -14.36 21.17 8.90
CA ASP A 43 -13.92 21.18 7.49
C ASP A 43 -12.39 21.30 7.35
N SER A 44 -11.71 21.71 8.41
CA SER A 44 -10.26 21.87 8.46
C SER A 44 -9.72 21.58 9.86
N MET A 45 -8.47 21.14 9.94
CA MET A 45 -7.83 20.85 11.22
C MET A 45 -7.69 22.14 12.05
N PRO A 46 -8.12 22.15 13.32
CA PRO A 46 -7.96 23.32 14.18
C PRO A 46 -6.50 23.77 14.27
N ASP A 47 -6.27 25.09 14.28
CA ASP A 47 -4.92 25.67 14.32
C ASP A 47 -4.10 25.18 15.52
N TRP A 48 -4.74 24.98 16.68
CA TRP A 48 -4.09 24.45 17.87
C TRP A 48 -3.62 23.00 17.70
N LEU A 49 -4.39 22.17 16.98
CA LEU A 49 -4.05 20.78 16.69
C LEU A 49 -2.95 20.74 15.64
N ALA A 50 -3.02 21.58 14.61
CA ALA A 50 -1.96 21.73 13.63
C ALA A 50 -0.64 22.18 14.28
N ALA A 51 -0.68 23.15 15.21
CA ALA A 51 0.47 23.60 15.97
C ALA A 51 1.02 22.52 16.90
N LEU A 52 0.15 21.75 17.58
CA LEU A 52 0.52 20.64 18.45
C LEU A 52 1.24 19.53 17.67
N LEU A 53 0.71 19.15 16.52
CA LEU A 53 1.30 18.13 15.68
C LEU A 53 2.61 18.62 15.04
N ARG A 54 2.72 19.89 14.67
CA ARG A 54 3.99 20.49 14.21
C ARG A 54 5.07 20.51 15.30
N THR A 55 4.69 20.81 16.54
CA THR A 55 5.63 20.88 17.69
C THR A 55 6.03 19.51 18.23
N LYS A 56 5.12 18.52 18.26
CA LYS A 56 5.44 17.12 18.60
C LYS A 56 6.09 16.32 17.46
N GLY A 57 6.29 16.93 16.29
CA GLY A 57 6.96 16.30 15.15
C GLY A 57 6.10 15.30 14.36
N GLU A 58 4.77 15.31 14.55
CA GLU A 58 3.81 14.51 13.77
C GLU A 58 3.47 15.18 12.44
N ILE A 59 3.51 16.52 12.36
CA ILE A 59 3.55 17.27 11.10
C ILE A 59 4.92 17.92 10.99
N LYS A 60 5.94 17.11 10.73
CA LYS A 60 7.11 17.66 10.05
C LYS A 60 6.64 18.09 8.67
N THR A 61 7.27 19.07 8.07
CA THR A 61 7.18 19.43 6.64
C THR A 61 7.65 18.28 5.71
N GLU A 62 7.56 17.03 6.19
CA GLU A 62 7.86 15.79 5.52
C GLU A 62 6.69 15.32 4.63
N GLY A 63 6.10 16.22 3.86
CA GLY A 63 5.24 15.79 2.74
C GLY A 63 6.03 14.88 1.82
N GLY A 64 5.47 13.71 1.47
CA GLY A 64 6.05 12.76 0.52
C GLY A 64 6.09 11.31 1.00
N PHE A 65 6.12 11.05 2.31
CA PHE A 65 6.34 9.68 2.82
C PHE A 65 5.08 8.90 3.21
N CYS A 66 3.90 9.52 3.26
CA CYS A 66 2.66 8.85 3.70
C CYS A 66 2.34 7.61 2.87
N GLY A 67 2.52 7.65 1.53
CA GLY A 67 2.31 6.50 0.66
C GLY A 67 3.23 5.33 1.00
N TYR A 68 4.50 5.61 1.32
CA TYR A 68 5.46 4.58 1.72
C TYR A 68 5.15 4.01 3.11
N ARG A 69 4.68 4.83 4.06
CA ARG A 69 4.21 4.35 5.37
C ARG A 69 2.98 3.46 5.23
N ASN A 70 2.05 3.78 4.34
CA ASN A 70 0.89 2.93 4.04
C ASN A 70 1.32 1.58 3.46
N ILE A 71 2.34 1.57 2.60
CA ILE A 71 2.95 0.32 2.11
C ILE A 71 3.56 -0.48 3.27
N GLN A 72 4.32 0.15 4.17
CA GLN A 72 4.89 -0.53 5.34
C GLN A 72 3.78 -1.15 6.22
N MET A 73 2.65 -0.46 6.38
CA MET A 73 1.48 -0.99 7.08
C MET A 73 0.87 -2.20 6.37
N LEU A 74 0.76 -2.19 5.04
CA LEU A 74 0.29 -3.35 4.29
C LEU A 74 1.24 -4.55 4.43
N ILE A 75 2.55 -4.30 4.36
CA ILE A 75 3.57 -5.34 4.48
C ILE A 75 3.59 -5.93 5.88
N SER A 76 3.36 -5.13 6.94
CA SER A 76 3.28 -5.66 8.31
C SER A 76 2.16 -6.69 8.45
N TYR A 77 1.00 -6.43 7.83
CA TYR A 77 -0.11 -7.38 7.79
C TYR A 77 0.26 -8.67 7.04
N ILE A 78 0.89 -8.55 5.86
CA ILE A 78 1.33 -9.72 5.06
C ILE A 78 2.29 -10.60 5.87
N ILE A 79 3.26 -9.98 6.57
CA ILE A 79 4.21 -10.70 7.42
C ILE A 79 3.49 -11.36 8.59
N ALA A 80 2.65 -10.62 9.31
CA ALA A 80 1.99 -11.11 10.53
C ALA A 80 1.01 -12.25 10.25
N THR A 81 0.39 -12.28 9.08
CA THR A 81 -0.60 -13.30 8.70
C THR A 81 0.00 -14.48 7.96
N GLY A 82 1.27 -14.41 7.56
CA GLY A 82 1.86 -15.39 6.67
C GLY A 82 1.15 -15.45 5.31
N PHE A 83 0.80 -14.29 4.76
CA PHE A 83 0.12 -14.21 3.47
C PHE A 83 1.11 -14.42 2.31
N GLU A 84 0.60 -14.78 1.13
CA GLU A 84 1.44 -14.96 -0.07
C GLU A 84 2.31 -13.73 -0.33
N GLY A 85 3.60 -13.94 -0.53
CA GLY A 85 4.58 -12.88 -0.73
C GLY A 85 5.32 -12.48 0.54
N GLN A 86 4.97 -12.98 1.73
CA GLN A 86 5.70 -12.67 2.97
C GLN A 86 7.20 -13.01 2.90
N GLU A 87 7.54 -14.00 2.09
CA GLU A 87 8.90 -14.53 1.93
C GLU A 87 9.89 -13.48 1.41
N HIS A 88 9.41 -12.45 0.70
CA HIS A 88 10.25 -11.34 0.22
C HIS A 88 10.74 -10.44 1.35
N PHE A 89 9.99 -10.38 2.44
CA PHE A 89 10.24 -9.43 3.53
C PHE A 89 11.01 -10.04 4.68
N GLN A 90 11.26 -11.36 4.69
CA GLN A 90 12.09 -12.05 5.70
C GLN A 90 11.70 -11.71 7.16
N GLY A 91 10.41 -11.44 7.40
CA GLY A 91 9.91 -11.06 8.73
C GLY A 91 10.20 -9.62 9.16
N ARG A 92 10.76 -8.76 8.31
CA ARG A 92 11.05 -7.36 8.60
C ARG A 92 10.30 -6.39 7.68
N LEU A 93 10.04 -5.19 8.17
CA LEU A 93 9.52 -4.12 7.33
C LEU A 93 10.63 -3.54 6.45
N PRO A 94 10.39 -3.33 5.14
CA PRO A 94 11.36 -2.69 4.27
C PRO A 94 11.48 -1.20 4.58
N THR A 95 12.67 -0.67 4.38
CA THR A 95 12.96 0.76 4.42
C THR A 95 12.32 1.49 3.23
N ILE A 96 12.29 2.82 3.28
CA ILE A 96 11.76 3.65 2.18
C ILE A 96 12.55 3.40 0.89
N PHE A 97 13.87 3.28 0.97
CA PHE A 97 14.72 3.04 -0.20
C PHE A 97 14.46 1.65 -0.80
N GLU A 98 14.27 0.63 0.02
CA GLU A 98 13.91 -0.70 -0.47
C GLU A 98 12.54 -0.71 -1.15
N ILE A 99 11.58 0.06 -0.63
CA ILE A 99 10.27 0.23 -1.27
C ILE A 99 10.41 0.92 -2.64
N GLN A 100 11.24 1.96 -2.74
CA GLN A 100 11.54 2.62 -4.02
C GLN A 100 12.15 1.63 -5.01
N ASP A 101 13.09 0.80 -4.56
CA ASP A 101 13.72 -0.21 -5.40
C ASP A 101 12.71 -1.26 -5.88
N PHE A 102 11.80 -1.71 -5.01
CA PHE A 102 10.74 -2.64 -5.39
C PHE A 102 9.81 -2.08 -6.47
N ILE A 103 9.39 -0.83 -6.33
CA ILE A 103 8.54 -0.14 -7.30
C ILE A 103 9.27 0.01 -8.63
N GLU A 104 10.52 0.48 -8.61
CA GLU A 104 11.31 0.66 -9.83
C GLU A 104 11.62 -0.67 -10.53
N ASN A 105 11.94 -1.73 -9.80
CA ASN A 105 12.15 -3.05 -10.37
C ASN A 105 10.85 -3.63 -10.99
N ALA A 106 9.69 -3.28 -10.44
CA ALA A 106 8.40 -3.66 -11.03
C ALA A 106 8.13 -2.88 -12.32
N TRP A 107 8.49 -1.60 -12.37
CA TRP A 107 8.47 -0.80 -13.60
C TRP A 107 9.39 -1.41 -14.68
N ASP A 108 10.59 -1.84 -14.31
CA ASP A 108 11.53 -2.48 -15.24
C ASP A 108 10.98 -3.81 -15.81
N ARG A 109 10.01 -4.42 -15.13
CA ARG A 109 9.32 -5.65 -15.55
C ARG A 109 8.01 -5.40 -16.29
N GLY A 110 7.71 -4.15 -16.66
CA GLY A 110 6.54 -3.79 -17.46
C GLY A 110 5.25 -3.56 -16.65
N ILE A 111 5.32 -3.54 -15.31
CA ILE A 111 4.15 -3.31 -14.46
C ILE A 111 4.10 -1.84 -14.08
N ASN A 112 2.97 -1.17 -14.26
CA ASN A 112 2.77 0.25 -13.91
C ASN A 112 3.86 1.20 -14.42
N VAL A 113 4.45 0.91 -15.59
CA VAL A 113 5.55 1.66 -16.22
C VAL A 113 5.29 3.16 -16.35
N GLN A 114 4.02 3.54 -16.46
CA GLN A 114 3.57 4.92 -16.55
C GLN A 114 4.05 5.75 -15.35
N GLY A 115 4.12 5.16 -14.15
CA GLY A 115 4.64 5.84 -12.96
C GLY A 115 6.09 6.30 -13.13
N ARG A 116 6.92 5.54 -13.86
CA ARG A 116 8.30 5.94 -14.18
C ARG A 116 8.33 7.15 -15.11
N VAL A 117 7.42 7.21 -16.10
CA VAL A 117 7.32 8.32 -17.06
C VAL A 117 6.86 9.61 -16.38
N GLU A 118 5.85 9.52 -15.50
CA GLU A 118 5.27 10.68 -14.81
C GLU A 118 6.21 11.26 -13.76
N THR A 119 6.93 10.40 -13.04
CA THR A 119 7.80 10.83 -11.94
C THR A 119 9.24 11.07 -12.37
N GLY A 120 9.69 10.49 -13.48
CA GLY A 120 11.11 10.45 -13.85
C GLY A 120 11.94 9.57 -12.91
N GLY A 121 11.34 8.58 -12.25
CA GLY A 121 11.99 7.74 -11.25
C GLY A 121 11.81 8.27 -9.82
N ILE A 122 11.86 7.37 -8.84
CA ILE A 122 11.59 7.70 -7.43
C ILE A 122 12.74 7.37 -6.48
N ARG A 123 13.77 6.60 -6.91
CA ARG A 123 14.95 6.27 -6.10
C ARG A 123 15.63 7.51 -5.53
N GLY A 124 15.87 7.51 -4.21
CA GLY A 124 16.54 8.60 -3.51
C GLY A 124 15.72 9.88 -3.42
N THR A 125 14.47 9.88 -3.87
CA THR A 125 13.62 11.07 -3.90
C THR A 125 12.59 11.08 -2.78
N ARG A 126 11.90 12.21 -2.63
CA ARG A 126 10.74 12.39 -1.75
C ARG A 126 9.42 12.46 -2.54
N LYS A 127 9.40 11.92 -3.76
CA LYS A 127 8.22 11.98 -4.62
C LYS A 127 7.07 11.18 -4.02
N TYR A 128 5.88 11.74 -4.12
CA TYR A 128 4.66 11.09 -3.68
C TYR A 128 4.42 9.82 -4.50
N ILE A 129 3.89 8.81 -3.82
CA ILE A 129 3.44 7.56 -4.41
C ILE A 129 2.01 7.27 -3.96
N GLY A 130 1.28 6.50 -4.75
CA GLY A 130 -0.11 6.16 -4.50
C GLY A 130 -0.41 4.68 -4.69
N THR A 131 -1.66 4.39 -5.03
CA THR A 131 -2.17 3.02 -5.15
C THR A 131 -1.47 2.23 -6.27
N ALA A 132 -1.10 2.88 -7.37
CA ALA A 132 -0.40 2.22 -8.49
C ALA A 132 0.98 1.71 -8.05
N GLU A 133 1.73 2.50 -7.28
CA GLU A 133 3.01 2.07 -6.74
C GLU A 133 2.87 0.97 -5.69
N ALA A 134 1.81 1.02 -4.87
CA ALA A 134 1.52 -0.07 -3.93
C ALA A 134 1.21 -1.40 -4.66
N GLN A 135 0.48 -1.35 -5.77
CA GLN A 135 0.22 -2.53 -6.61
C GLN A 135 1.49 -3.14 -7.21
N ALA A 136 2.53 -2.32 -7.43
CA ALA A 136 3.80 -2.78 -7.96
C ALA A 136 4.48 -3.83 -7.07
N LEU A 137 4.17 -3.86 -5.76
CA LEU A 137 4.68 -4.89 -4.84
C LEU A 137 4.17 -6.31 -5.15
N SER A 138 3.02 -6.44 -5.80
CA SER A 138 2.52 -7.75 -6.26
C SER A 138 3.45 -8.41 -7.30
N ALA A 139 4.33 -7.60 -7.92
CA ALA A 139 5.28 -8.06 -8.91
C ALA A 139 6.52 -8.74 -8.31
N LEU A 140 6.72 -8.68 -6.99
CA LEU A 140 7.99 -9.10 -6.39
C LEU A 140 8.35 -10.55 -6.81
N PRO A 141 9.55 -10.77 -7.34
CA PRO A 141 9.95 -12.08 -7.81
C PRO A 141 10.17 -12.99 -6.60
N LYS A 142 9.51 -14.15 -6.59
CA LYS A 142 9.66 -15.15 -5.53
C LYS A 142 11.14 -15.34 -5.23
N PRO A 143 11.58 -15.22 -3.96
CA PRO A 143 12.97 -15.41 -3.61
C PRO A 143 13.37 -16.81 -4.08
N SER A 144 14.38 -16.88 -4.94
CA SER A 144 14.91 -18.15 -5.44
C SER A 144 15.32 -18.99 -4.23
N GLN A 145 14.74 -20.18 -4.06
CA GLN A 145 15.18 -21.16 -3.07
C GLN A 145 16.59 -21.66 -3.40
N THR A 146 17.61 -20.84 -3.26
CA THR A 146 19.01 -21.25 -3.35
C THR A 146 19.61 -21.23 -1.96
N ARG A 147 20.12 -22.40 -1.53
CA ARG A 147 20.79 -22.71 -0.23
C ARG A 147 19.92 -23.22 0.92
N LYS A 148 19.37 -24.43 0.78
CA LYS A 148 19.30 -25.41 1.90
C LYS A 148 19.73 -26.83 1.51
N LEU A 149 20.56 -26.97 0.48
CA LEU A 149 21.12 -28.26 0.03
C LEU A 149 22.66 -28.25 0.05
N ALA A 150 23.28 -27.89 1.18
CA ALA A 150 24.75 -27.97 1.31
C ALA A 150 25.24 -28.33 2.73
N SER A 151 24.39 -28.90 3.60
CA SER A 151 24.82 -29.32 4.95
C SER A 151 24.33 -30.72 5.36
N ARG A 152 24.19 -31.65 4.40
CA ARG A 152 23.91 -33.08 4.66
C ARG A 152 24.83 -34.01 3.89
N ARG A 153 26.11 -33.66 3.74
CA ARG A 153 27.15 -34.56 3.25
C ARG A 153 28.48 -34.31 3.97
N LEU A 154 28.51 -34.57 5.26
CA LEU A 154 29.71 -34.98 6.02
C LEU A 154 29.21 -35.71 7.27
N ALA A 155 28.71 -36.92 7.06
CA ALA A 155 28.42 -37.89 8.09
C ALA A 155 28.59 -39.28 7.46
N PHE A 156 29.85 -39.63 7.20
CA PHE A 156 30.39 -40.98 7.12
C PHE A 156 31.89 -40.87 7.39
#